data_AF-A0A1I3KK75-F1
#
_entry.id   AF-A0A1I3KK75-F1
#
_cell.length_a   1.000
_cell.length_b   1.000
_cell.length_c   1.000
_cell.angle_alpha   90.00
_cell.angle_beta   90.00
_cell.angle_gamma   90.00
#
_symmetry.space_group_name_H-M   'P 1'
#
loop_
_entity.id
_entity.type
_entity.pdbx_description
1 polymer ?
#
loop_
_entity_poly.entity_id
_entity_poly.type
_entity_poly.pdbx_seq_one_letter_code
_entity_poly.pdbx_strand_id
1 'polypeptide(L)'
;MHQDARNRHKLFNQKSKSNVFEFVNGLMQLMGQRGQLLSKYCGIGIYKRPSNESDMKKVRNWVRNRAYNLMLLKVINDSTYYGASPIITFDSDQKDGWAENLFVGDQCTFLYGYISRGIHVPIPNYVKPGSHPCLELADVFAFLVARSIHCKIERKQYEWNLSEMGNVCYTYFHEGGIARYITTTELPEQLLQNC
;
A
#
# COMPACT_ATOMS: atom_id res chain seq x y z
N MET A 1 -2.03 4.74 24.03
CA MET A 1 -3.25 5.53 24.33
C MET A 1 -4.39 5.37 23.30
N HIS A 2 -4.15 5.06 22.01
CA HIS A 2 -5.25 4.93 21.02
C HIS A 2 -5.98 3.58 20.99
N GLN A 3 -5.42 2.52 21.59
CA GLN A 3 -5.99 1.18 21.56
C GLN A 3 -7.23 1.04 22.47
N ASP A 4 -7.23 1.73 23.62
CA ASP A 4 -8.34 1.72 24.58
C ASP A 4 -9.59 2.49 24.12
N ALA A 5 -9.44 3.44 23.18
CA ALA A 5 -10.57 4.20 22.64
C ALA A 5 -11.35 3.42 21.57
N ARG A 6 -10.65 2.61 20.74
CA ARG A 6 -11.28 1.79 19.69
C ARG A 6 -12.14 0.66 20.27
N ASN A 7 -11.69 0.01 21.34
CA ASN A 7 -12.42 -1.07 22.01
C ASN A 7 -13.71 -0.59 22.73
N ARG A 8 -13.87 0.71 22.95
CA ARG A 8 -15.08 1.27 23.59
C ARG A 8 -16.19 1.63 22.59
N HIS A 9 -15.91 1.61 21.28
CA HIS A 9 -16.91 1.97 20.29
C HIS A 9 -17.92 0.82 20.11
N LYS A 10 -19.22 1.12 20.25
CA LYS A 10 -20.31 0.11 20.22
C LYS A 10 -20.26 -0.83 19.01
N LEU A 11 -19.80 -0.32 17.85
CA LEU A 11 -19.60 -1.10 16.62
C LEU A 11 -18.63 -2.29 16.79
N PHE A 12 -17.62 -2.21 17.65
CA PHE A 12 -16.65 -3.30 17.82
C PHE A 12 -17.06 -4.28 18.94
N ASN A 13 -17.88 -3.84 19.90
CA ASN A 13 -18.41 -4.70 20.97
C ASN A 13 -19.53 -5.64 20.50
N GLN A 14 -20.13 -5.38 19.34
CA GLN A 14 -21.25 -6.16 18.80
C GLN A 14 -20.87 -7.06 17.63
N LYS A 15 -19.60 -7.02 17.18
CA LYS A 15 -19.17 -7.81 16.02
C LYS A 15 -18.64 -9.16 16.47
N SER A 16 -19.38 -10.22 16.12
CA SER A 16 -18.85 -11.58 16.13
C SER A 16 -17.70 -11.68 15.13
N LYS A 17 -16.82 -12.69 15.29
CA LYS A 17 -15.80 -13.02 14.29
C LYS A 17 -16.44 -13.21 12.91
N SER A 18 -17.62 -13.85 12.82
CA SER A 18 -18.36 -14.04 11.56
C SER A 18 -18.65 -12.71 10.87
N ASN A 19 -19.17 -11.72 11.61
CA ASN A 19 -19.56 -10.43 11.05
C ASN A 19 -18.34 -9.67 10.47
N VAL A 20 -17.17 -9.83 11.08
CA VAL A 20 -15.92 -9.23 10.55
C VAL A 20 -15.51 -9.93 9.26
N PHE A 21 -15.57 -11.26 9.23
CA PHE A 21 -15.23 -12.05 8.05
C PHE A 21 -16.15 -11.74 6.87
N GLU A 22 -17.46 -11.72 7.11
CA GLU A 22 -18.46 -11.36 6.09
C GLU A 22 -18.23 -9.96 5.53
N PHE A 23 -17.95 -8.98 6.41
CA PHE A 23 -17.64 -7.62 5.98
C PHE A 23 -16.38 -7.56 5.10
N VAL A 24 -15.30 -8.21 5.52
CA VAL A 24 -14.04 -8.24 4.76
C VAL A 24 -14.22 -8.94 3.41
N ASN A 25 -14.92 -10.08 3.38
CA ASN A 25 -15.23 -10.80 2.15
C ASN A 25 -16.06 -9.92 1.20
N GLY A 26 -17.06 -9.21 1.72
CA GLY A 26 -17.85 -8.26 0.92
C GLY A 26 -16.99 -7.15 0.30
N LEU A 27 -16.02 -6.61 1.04
CA LEU A 27 -15.07 -5.62 0.50
C LEU A 27 -14.16 -6.23 -0.57
N MET A 28 -13.65 -7.44 -0.37
CA MET A 28 -12.81 -8.13 -1.36
C MET A 28 -13.57 -8.37 -2.66
N GLN A 29 -14.79 -8.90 -2.57
CA GLN A 29 -15.66 -9.11 -3.71
C GLN A 29 -15.99 -7.81 -4.43
N LEU A 30 -16.26 -6.73 -3.69
CA LEU A 30 -16.49 -5.40 -4.28
C LEU A 30 -15.25 -4.93 -5.07
N MET A 31 -14.06 -5.08 -4.51
CA MET A 31 -12.78 -4.73 -5.18
C MET A 31 -12.52 -5.58 -6.43
N GLY A 32 -12.91 -6.85 -6.42
CA GLY A 32 -12.82 -7.75 -7.56
C GLY A 32 -13.82 -7.40 -8.66
N GLN A 33 -15.11 -7.29 -8.32
CA GLN A 33 -16.19 -6.98 -9.27
C GLN A 33 -16.02 -5.62 -9.95
N ARG A 34 -15.44 -4.64 -9.23
CA ARG A 34 -15.15 -3.30 -9.76
C ARG A 34 -13.75 -3.18 -10.33
N GLY A 35 -13.06 -4.28 -10.62
CA GLY A 35 -11.67 -4.29 -11.08
C GLY A 35 -11.39 -3.46 -12.35
N GLN A 36 -12.38 -3.23 -13.21
CA GLN A 36 -12.25 -2.35 -14.38
C GLN A 36 -12.19 -0.85 -14.02
N LEU A 37 -12.72 -0.48 -12.85
CA LEU A 37 -12.75 0.89 -12.34
C LEU A 37 -11.71 1.13 -11.23
N LEU A 38 -11.07 0.05 -10.75
CA LEU A 38 -10.15 0.06 -9.61
C LEU A 38 -8.84 -0.62 -9.95
N SER A 39 -7.84 0.20 -10.27
CA SER A 39 -6.44 -0.22 -10.31
C SER A 39 -5.88 -0.25 -8.89
N LYS A 40 -5.46 -1.44 -8.44
CA LYS A 40 -4.93 -1.65 -7.08
C LYS A 40 -3.42 -1.77 -7.12
N TYR A 41 -2.73 -0.99 -6.29
CA TYR A 41 -1.28 -0.95 -6.21
C TYR A 41 -0.83 -1.22 -4.78
N CYS A 42 0.13 -2.13 -4.58
CA CYS A 42 0.69 -2.42 -3.27
C CYS A 42 2.23 -2.34 -3.30
N GLY A 43 2.79 -1.46 -2.48
CA GLY A 43 4.23 -1.34 -2.24
C GLY A 43 4.68 -2.21 -1.06
N ILE A 44 5.61 -3.14 -1.30
CA ILE A 44 6.11 -4.08 -0.29
C ILE A 44 7.63 -3.99 -0.17
N GLY A 45 8.14 -3.67 1.01
CA GLY A 45 9.57 -3.70 1.30
C GLY A 45 9.92 -4.83 2.25
N ILE A 46 10.86 -5.68 1.86
CA ILE A 46 11.36 -6.78 2.66
C ILE A 46 12.79 -6.46 3.08
N TYR A 47 13.05 -6.54 4.38
CA TYR A 47 14.33 -6.19 4.97
C TYR A 47 14.68 -7.11 6.12
N LYS A 48 15.98 -7.29 6.37
CA LYS A 48 16.43 -8.00 7.56
C LYS A 48 16.31 -7.09 8.78
N ARG A 49 15.61 -7.55 9.82
CA ARG A 49 15.46 -6.78 11.05
C ARG A 49 16.84 -6.53 11.70
N PRO A 50 17.27 -5.26 11.88
CA PRO A 50 18.49 -4.94 12.61
C PRO A 50 18.36 -5.27 14.11
N SER A 51 19.48 -5.58 14.75
CA SER A 51 19.52 -5.90 16.19
C SER A 51 19.41 -4.67 17.10
N ASN A 52 19.73 -3.47 16.61
CA ASN A 52 19.70 -2.23 17.39
C ASN A 52 18.61 -1.25 16.87
N GLU A 53 18.11 -0.40 17.78
CA GLU A 53 16.98 0.48 17.49
C GLU A 53 17.33 1.65 16.54
N SER A 54 18.58 2.14 16.58
CA SER A 54 19.03 3.24 15.72
C SER A 54 19.02 2.82 14.25
N ASP A 55 19.56 1.65 13.94
CA ASP A 55 19.56 1.10 12.60
C ASP A 55 18.16 0.64 12.19
N MET A 56 17.33 0.16 13.13
CA MET A 56 15.91 -0.11 12.86
C MET A 56 15.18 1.14 12.38
N LYS A 57 15.42 2.31 12.98
CA LYS A 57 14.83 3.58 12.54
C LYS A 57 15.29 3.96 11.13
N LYS A 58 16.59 3.81 10.84
CA LYS A 58 17.14 4.09 9.49
C LYS A 58 16.52 3.16 8.44
N VAL A 59 16.46 1.86 8.71
CA VAL A 59 15.89 0.88 7.79
C VAL A 59 14.40 1.12 7.59
N ARG A 60 13.63 1.40 8.63
CA ARG A 60 12.20 1.76 8.49
C ARG A 60 12.00 2.98 7.60
N ASN A 61 12.77 4.04 7.80
CA ASN A 61 12.69 5.24 6.98
C ASN A 61 13.07 4.94 5.53
N TRP A 62 14.14 4.18 5.31
CA TRP A 62 14.57 3.77 3.98
C TRP A 62 13.49 2.94 3.26
N VAL A 63 12.96 1.91 3.93
CA VAL A 63 11.88 1.07 3.39
C VAL A 63 10.63 1.89 3.09
N ARG A 64 10.21 2.75 4.02
CA ARG A 64 9.03 3.62 3.85
C ARG A 64 9.19 4.51 2.63
N ASN A 65 10.30 5.25 2.54
CA ASN A 65 10.55 6.16 1.43
C ASN A 65 10.65 5.41 0.10
N ARG A 66 11.29 4.24 0.09
CA ARG A 66 11.44 3.41 -1.11
C ARG A 66 10.10 2.83 -1.57
N ALA A 67 9.28 2.29 -0.67
CA ALA A 67 7.96 1.77 -0.98
C ALA A 67 7.03 2.87 -1.49
N TYR A 68 7.08 4.05 -0.85
CA TYR A 68 6.35 5.24 -1.30
C TYR A 68 6.72 5.63 -2.73
N ASN A 69 8.01 5.82 -3.03
CA ASN A 69 8.44 6.20 -4.39
C ASN A 69 8.07 5.15 -5.41
N LEU A 70 8.32 3.87 -5.14
CA LEU A 70 8.01 2.81 -6.10
C LEU A 70 6.53 2.76 -6.45
N MET A 71 5.66 2.85 -5.44
CA MET A 71 4.22 2.88 -5.66
C MET A 71 3.81 4.15 -6.41
N LEU A 72 4.29 5.32 -5.98
CA LEU A 72 3.89 6.60 -6.54
C LEU A 72 4.34 6.77 -8.00
N LEU A 73 5.61 6.48 -8.29
CA LEU A 73 6.16 6.57 -9.63
C LEU A 73 5.49 5.55 -10.57
N LYS A 74 5.09 4.37 -10.07
CA LYS A 74 4.32 3.39 -10.85
C LYS A 74 2.93 3.90 -11.19
N VAL A 75 2.21 4.45 -10.21
CA VAL A 75 0.88 5.04 -10.43
C VAL A 75 0.95 6.20 -11.43
N ILE A 76 1.95 7.07 -11.29
CA ILE A 76 2.18 8.17 -12.23
C ILE A 76 2.46 7.63 -13.62
N ASN A 77 3.43 6.72 -13.76
CA ASN A 77 3.78 6.15 -15.05
C ASN A 77 2.58 5.51 -15.74
N ASP A 78 1.78 4.73 -15.02
CA ASP A 78 0.64 4.03 -15.59
C ASP A 78 -0.47 5.00 -15.98
N SER A 79 -0.75 6.00 -15.14
CA SER A 79 -1.80 6.98 -15.41
C SER A 79 -1.44 7.86 -16.61
N THR A 80 -0.21 8.37 -16.64
CA THR A 80 0.25 9.27 -17.71
C THR A 80 0.50 8.52 -19.03
N TYR A 81 0.78 7.22 -18.99
CA TYR A 81 0.82 6.39 -20.20
C TYR A 81 -0.51 6.45 -20.97
N TYR A 82 -1.62 6.53 -20.25
CA TYR A 82 -2.96 6.71 -20.84
C TYR A 82 -3.39 8.18 -20.97
N GLY A 83 -2.47 9.13 -20.81
CA GLY A 83 -2.76 10.56 -20.94
C GLY A 83 -3.47 11.19 -19.73
N ALA A 84 -3.58 10.48 -18.60
CA ALA A 84 -4.25 10.99 -17.41
C ALA A 84 -3.27 11.72 -16.47
N SER A 85 -3.77 12.78 -15.82
CA SER A 85 -3.08 13.46 -14.71
C SER A 85 -3.66 12.94 -13.38
N PRO A 86 -2.94 12.08 -12.63
CA PRO A 86 -3.48 11.51 -11.40
C PRO A 86 -3.55 12.54 -10.27
N ILE A 87 -4.67 12.56 -9.56
CA ILE A 87 -4.80 13.28 -8.29
C ILE A 87 -4.50 12.29 -7.17
N ILE A 88 -3.41 12.54 -6.43
CA ILE A 88 -2.98 11.67 -5.34
C ILE A 88 -3.46 12.26 -4.02
N THR A 89 -4.06 11.42 -3.17
CA THR A 89 -4.51 11.81 -1.83
C THR A 89 -3.95 10.84 -0.81
N PHE A 90 -3.39 11.37 0.28
CA PHE A 90 -2.88 10.60 1.41
C PHE A 90 -3.65 10.89 2.68
N ASP A 91 -3.76 9.85 3.51
CA ASP A 91 -4.19 9.99 4.88
C ASP A 91 -2.98 10.37 5.75
N SER A 92 -2.91 11.64 6.17
CA SER A 92 -1.85 12.13 7.05
C SER A 92 -2.24 13.45 7.70
N ASP A 93 -1.75 13.70 8.90
CA ASP A 93 -1.80 15.02 9.54
C ASP A 93 -0.66 15.96 9.12
N GLN A 94 0.15 15.56 8.13
CA GLN A 94 1.27 16.31 7.51
C GLN A 94 2.37 16.78 8.46
N LYS A 95 2.40 16.36 9.72
CA LYS A 95 3.27 16.98 10.74
C LYS A 95 4.77 16.95 10.41
N ASP A 96 5.23 16.02 9.60
CA ASP A 96 6.65 15.80 9.29
C ASP A 96 7.04 16.04 7.82
N GLY A 97 6.09 16.34 6.93
CA GLY A 97 6.33 16.76 5.54
C GLY A 97 7.14 15.81 4.64
N TRP A 98 7.53 14.61 5.11
CA TRP A 98 8.50 13.77 4.41
C TRP A 98 8.01 13.31 3.04
N ALA A 99 6.72 12.98 2.92
CA ALA A 99 6.14 12.45 1.69
C ALA A 99 6.06 13.53 0.60
N GLU A 100 5.75 14.76 1.00
CA GLU A 100 5.71 15.92 0.11
C GLU A 100 7.11 16.27 -0.37
N ASN A 101 8.07 16.39 0.56
CA ASN A 101 9.47 16.64 0.24
C ASN A 101 10.06 15.59 -0.70
N LEU A 102 9.67 14.32 -0.50
CA LEU A 102 10.13 13.22 -1.35
C LEU A 102 9.50 13.29 -2.75
N PHE A 103 8.22 13.63 -2.87
CA PHE A 103 7.57 13.85 -4.15
C PHE A 103 8.18 15.02 -4.92
N VAL A 104 8.36 16.17 -4.28
CA VAL A 104 8.99 17.36 -4.88
C VAL A 104 10.43 17.03 -5.31
N GLY A 105 11.16 16.28 -4.50
CA GLY A 105 12.49 15.78 -4.84
C GLY A 105 12.46 14.90 -6.10
N ASP A 106 11.49 13.99 -6.22
CA ASP A 106 11.32 13.16 -7.41
C ASP A 106 11.01 14.02 -8.65
N GLN A 107 10.18 15.06 -8.54
CA GLN A 107 9.85 15.98 -9.64
C GLN A 107 11.07 16.66 -10.27
N CYS A 108 12.13 16.86 -9.49
CA CYS A 108 13.39 17.47 -9.94
C CYS A 108 14.31 16.48 -10.68
N THR A 109 13.90 15.21 -10.88
CA THR A 109 14.73 14.20 -11.54
C THR A 109 14.38 14.02 -13.02
N PHE A 110 15.36 13.65 -13.85
CA PHE A 110 15.10 13.27 -15.25
C PHE A 110 14.15 12.08 -15.38
N LEU A 111 14.22 11.14 -14.41
CA LEU A 111 13.31 10.01 -14.35
C LEU A 111 11.86 10.48 -14.29
N TYR A 112 11.57 11.53 -13.52
CA TYR A 112 10.23 12.07 -13.42
C TYR A 112 9.69 12.60 -14.74
N GLY A 113 10.50 13.35 -15.50
CA GLY A 113 10.12 13.81 -16.84
C GLY A 113 9.77 12.64 -17.78
N TYR A 114 10.55 11.56 -17.71
CA TYR A 114 10.30 10.35 -18.49
C TYR A 114 8.98 9.65 -18.10
N ILE A 115 8.74 9.42 -16.80
CA ILE A 115 7.54 8.72 -16.35
C ILE A 115 6.27 9.58 -16.44
N SER A 116 6.38 10.91 -16.30
CA SER A 116 5.24 11.81 -16.37
C SER A 116 4.81 12.10 -17.81
N ARG A 117 5.70 11.86 -18.78
CA ARG A 117 5.47 12.13 -20.22
C ARG A 117 5.09 13.59 -20.48
N GLY A 118 5.63 14.51 -19.67
CA GLY A 118 5.30 15.94 -19.73
C GLY A 118 3.92 16.30 -19.18
N ILE A 119 3.16 15.33 -18.67
CA ILE A 119 1.88 15.59 -18.02
C ILE A 119 2.13 16.11 -16.62
N HIS A 120 1.58 17.29 -16.31
CA HIS A 120 1.64 17.84 -14.96
C HIS A 120 0.89 16.94 -13.98
N VAL A 121 1.57 16.50 -12.91
CA VAL A 121 0.95 15.80 -11.78
C VAL A 121 1.01 16.73 -10.57
N PRO A 122 -0.14 17.11 -9.99
CA PRO A 122 -0.15 17.99 -8.83
C PRO A 122 0.51 17.34 -7.62
N ILE A 123 0.98 18.18 -6.69
CA ILE A 123 1.45 17.74 -5.37
C ILE A 123 0.32 16.96 -4.68
N PRO A 124 0.62 15.83 -4.02
CA PRO A 124 -0.39 15.07 -3.29
C PRO A 124 -1.15 15.91 -2.28
N ASN A 125 -2.47 15.68 -2.21
CA ASN A 125 -3.31 16.25 -1.18
C ASN A 125 -3.25 15.39 0.08
N TYR A 126 -3.42 16.01 1.24
CA TYR A 126 -3.42 15.30 2.51
C TYR A 126 -4.69 15.62 3.26
N VAL A 127 -5.39 14.57 3.66
CA VAL A 127 -6.68 14.66 4.34
C VAL A 127 -6.57 14.04 5.72
N LYS A 128 -7.49 14.45 6.58
CA LYS A 128 -7.57 13.94 7.95
C LYS A 128 -7.78 12.42 7.97
N PRO A 129 -7.15 11.70 8.92
CA PRO A 129 -7.43 10.29 9.06
C PRO A 129 -8.88 9.92 9.30
N GLY A 130 -9.33 8.87 8.60
CA GLY A 130 -10.73 8.45 8.62
C GLY A 130 -11.69 9.30 7.80
N SER A 131 -11.21 10.31 7.07
CA SER A 131 -12.11 11.26 6.38
C SER A 131 -12.52 10.83 4.97
N HIS A 132 -11.81 9.88 4.35
CA HIS A 132 -12.04 9.50 2.95
C HIS A 132 -12.23 7.98 2.80
N PRO A 133 -13.42 7.51 2.33
CA PRO A 133 -13.72 6.08 2.24
C PRO A 133 -12.73 5.25 1.39
N CYS A 134 -12.20 5.82 0.30
CA CYS A 134 -11.22 5.10 -0.52
C CYS A 134 -9.88 4.89 0.19
N LEU A 135 -9.51 5.74 1.15
CA LEU A 135 -8.28 5.56 1.92
C LEU A 135 -8.45 4.45 2.95
N GLU A 136 -9.63 4.35 3.58
CA GLU A 136 -9.97 3.21 4.45
C GLU A 136 -10.00 1.89 3.67
N LEU A 137 -10.48 1.90 2.43
CA LEU A 137 -10.42 0.72 1.56
C LEU A 137 -8.97 0.34 1.23
N ALA A 138 -8.10 1.33 1.00
CA ALA A 138 -6.67 1.10 0.78
C ALA A 138 -6.00 0.49 2.02
N ASP A 139 -6.38 0.91 3.22
CA ASP A 139 -5.89 0.34 4.48
C ASP A 139 -6.33 -1.12 4.67
N VAL A 140 -7.60 -1.43 4.39
CA VAL A 140 -8.10 -2.82 4.40
C VAL A 140 -7.32 -3.68 3.40
N PHE A 141 -7.13 -3.17 2.19
CA PHE A 141 -6.36 -3.85 1.15
C PHE A 141 -4.90 -4.10 1.58
N ALA A 142 -4.22 -3.08 2.12
CA ALA A 142 -2.87 -3.21 2.63
C ALA A 142 -2.78 -4.20 3.79
N PHE A 143 -3.75 -4.20 4.71
CA PHE A 143 -3.85 -5.17 5.79
C PHE A 143 -3.98 -6.61 5.26
N LEU A 144 -4.86 -6.85 4.29
CA LEU A 144 -5.07 -8.19 3.71
C LEU A 144 -3.79 -8.73 3.09
N VAL A 145 -3.10 -7.91 2.30
CA VAL A 145 -1.81 -8.28 1.70
C VAL A 145 -0.77 -8.57 2.79
N ALA A 146 -0.61 -7.69 3.78
CA ALA A 146 0.35 -7.87 4.86
C ALA A 146 0.05 -9.12 5.71
N ARG A 147 -1.23 -9.38 6.01
CA ARG A 147 -1.66 -10.56 6.75
C ARG A 147 -1.39 -11.84 5.97
N SER A 148 -1.64 -11.84 4.66
CA SER A 148 -1.36 -12.98 3.81
C SER A 148 0.14 -13.29 3.76
N ILE A 149 0.99 -12.27 3.64
CA ILE A 149 2.46 -12.41 3.72
C ILE A 149 2.86 -13.02 5.08
N HIS A 150 2.34 -12.46 6.18
CA HIS A 150 2.62 -12.97 7.52
C HIS A 150 2.21 -14.44 7.67
N CYS A 151 1.01 -14.82 7.24
CA CYS A 151 0.56 -16.22 7.31
C CYS A 151 1.45 -17.15 6.48
N LYS A 152 1.86 -16.73 5.27
CA LYS A 152 2.78 -17.53 4.45
C LYS A 152 4.15 -17.73 5.12
N ILE A 153 4.74 -16.67 5.69
CA ILE A 153 6.03 -16.74 6.41
C ILE A 153 5.92 -17.67 7.62
N GLU A 154 4.83 -17.55 8.39
CA GLU A 154 4.59 -18.35 9.60
C GLU A 154 4.05 -19.76 9.31
N ARG A 155 3.92 -20.15 8.04
CA ARG A 155 3.29 -21.42 7.61
C ARG A 155 1.90 -21.64 8.22
N LYS A 156 1.14 -20.57 8.40
CA LYS A 156 -0.25 -20.57 8.88
C LYS A 156 -1.20 -20.51 7.70
N GLN A 157 -2.39 -21.10 7.89
CA GLN A 157 -3.47 -20.95 6.92
C GLN A 157 -3.94 -19.49 6.92
N TYR A 158 -3.89 -18.85 5.76
CA TYR A 158 -4.46 -17.52 5.58
C TYR A 158 -5.98 -17.63 5.47
N GLU A 159 -6.67 -16.72 6.14
CA GLU A 159 -8.12 -16.85 6.36
C GLU A 159 -8.97 -16.33 5.20
N TRP A 160 -8.37 -15.63 4.24
CA TRP A 160 -9.06 -15.01 3.10
C TRP A 160 -8.45 -15.45 1.76
N ASN A 161 -9.23 -15.39 0.68
CA ASN A 161 -8.73 -15.71 -0.65
C ASN A 161 -8.39 -14.42 -1.42
N LEU A 162 -7.11 -14.02 -1.48
CA LEU A 162 -6.70 -12.76 -2.13
C LEU A 162 -7.17 -12.63 -3.58
N SER A 163 -7.36 -13.76 -4.29
CA SER A 163 -7.83 -13.74 -5.67
C SER A 163 -9.21 -13.11 -5.85
N GLU A 164 -10.04 -13.08 -4.79
CA GLU A 164 -11.35 -12.41 -4.81
C GLU A 164 -11.23 -10.89 -5.00
N MET A 165 -10.09 -10.29 -4.68
CA MET A 165 -9.84 -8.86 -4.93
C MET A 165 -9.56 -8.55 -6.40
N GLY A 166 -9.35 -9.56 -7.25
CA GLY A 166 -8.94 -9.41 -8.63
C GLY A 166 -7.46 -9.01 -8.78
N ASN A 167 -7.11 -8.46 -9.95
CA ASN A 167 -5.73 -8.11 -10.25
C ASN A 167 -5.19 -7.00 -9.36
N VAL A 168 -4.01 -7.23 -8.80
CA VAL A 168 -3.25 -6.29 -7.98
C VAL A 168 -1.86 -6.11 -8.59
N CYS A 169 -1.44 -4.86 -8.75
CA CYS A 169 -0.07 -4.52 -9.11
C CYS A 169 0.79 -4.49 -7.83
N TYR A 170 1.57 -5.55 -7.63
CA TYR A 170 2.55 -5.62 -6.56
C TYR A 170 3.86 -5.00 -7.01
N THR A 171 4.32 -3.98 -6.29
CA THR A 171 5.68 -3.45 -6.40
C THR A 171 6.44 -3.86 -5.16
N TYR A 172 7.58 -4.55 -5.33
CA TYR A 172 8.31 -5.07 -4.18
C TYR A 172 9.82 -5.04 -4.37
N PHE A 173 10.54 -4.98 -3.25
CA PHE A 173 11.99 -4.98 -3.22
C PHE A 173 12.51 -5.70 -1.98
N HIS A 174 13.68 -6.30 -2.14
CA HIS A 174 14.49 -6.81 -1.03
C HIS A 174 15.58 -5.78 -0.70
N GLU A 175 16.15 -5.89 0.49
CA GLU A 175 17.32 -5.11 0.90
C GLU A 175 18.46 -5.24 -0.14
N GLY A 176 18.94 -4.11 -0.65
CA GLY A 176 19.96 -4.05 -1.71
C GLY A 176 19.52 -4.52 -3.11
N GLY A 177 18.27 -4.97 -3.26
CA GLY A 177 17.74 -5.51 -4.51
C GLY A 177 17.14 -4.47 -5.45
N ILE A 178 17.02 -4.85 -6.72
CA ILE A 178 16.25 -4.10 -7.72
C ILE A 178 14.76 -4.25 -7.43
N ALA A 179 14.00 -3.16 -7.55
CA ALA A 179 12.56 -3.21 -7.42
C ALA A 179 11.94 -4.03 -8.56
N ARG A 180 11.00 -4.89 -8.21
CA ARG A 180 10.23 -5.72 -9.13
C ARG A 180 8.78 -5.30 -9.11
N TYR A 181 8.09 -5.53 -10.22
CA TYR A 181 6.65 -5.34 -10.31
C TYR A 181 6.03 -6.54 -11.00
N ILE A 182 4.82 -6.89 -10.56
CA ILE A 182 4.02 -7.95 -11.17
C ILE A 182 2.54 -7.66 -10.91
N THR A 183 1.72 -7.88 -11.92
CA THR A 183 0.27 -7.79 -11.79
C THR A 183 -0.30 -9.21 -11.77
N THR A 184 -0.97 -9.57 -10.69
CA THR A 184 -1.52 -10.92 -10.48
C THR A 184 -2.65 -10.86 -9.45
N THR A 185 -3.45 -11.91 -9.36
CA THR A 185 -4.52 -12.09 -8.36
C THR A 185 -3.99 -12.66 -7.04
N GLU A 186 -2.75 -13.15 -7.02
CA GLU A 186 -2.15 -13.81 -5.86
C GLU A 186 -0.87 -13.12 -5.39
N LEU A 187 -0.45 -13.41 -4.17
CA LEU A 187 0.86 -12.95 -3.71
C LEU A 187 1.98 -13.56 -4.59
N PRO A 188 2.90 -12.73 -5.12
CA PRO A 188 4.00 -13.23 -5.94
C PRO A 188 4.86 -14.23 -5.17
N GLU A 189 5.10 -15.43 -5.71
CA GLU A 189 5.91 -16.44 -5.02
C GLU A 189 7.35 -15.96 -4.80
N GLN A 190 7.90 -15.20 -5.75
CA GLN A 190 9.25 -14.66 -5.66
C GLN A 190 9.41 -13.65 -4.53
N LEU A 191 8.31 -13.09 -4.01
CA LEU A 191 8.32 -12.20 -2.85
C LEU A 191 8.89 -12.91 -1.61
N LEU A 192 8.66 -14.21 -1.48
CA LEU A 192 8.95 -14.97 -0.27
C LEU A 192 10.22 -15.84 -0.35
N GLN A 193 10.89 -15.87 -1.51
CA GLN A 193 12.07 -16.71 -1.74
C GLN A 193 13.27 -16.35 -0.85
N ASN A 194 13.25 -15.17 -0.21
CA ASN A 194 14.32 -14.64 0.64
C ASN A 194 13.84 -14.27 2.06
N CYS A 195 12.66 -14.74 2.47
CA CYS A 195 12.07 -14.48 3.79
C CYS A 195 12.34 -15.60 4.78
#